data_AF-A0A395IRK2-F1
#
_entry.id   AF-A0A395IRK2-F1
#
_cell.length_a   1.000
_cell.length_b   1.000
_cell.length_c   1.000
_cell.angle_alpha   90.00
_cell.angle_beta   90.00
_cell.angle_gamma   90.00
#
_symmetry.space_group_name_H-M   'P 1'
#
loop_
_entity.id
_entity.type
_entity.pdbx_description
1 polymer ?
#
loop_
_entity_poly.entity_id
_entity_poly.type
_entity_poly.pdbx_seq_one_letter_code
_entity_poly.pdbx_strand_id
1 'polypeptide(L)'
;MHRTIAGYDPSGVGGPAVSPGYPNGNPSLPYFRYHGADEPWVFGAFNSGYPFRDAEDLWSIELSVSYFGAFVRTGNPNPDDGFLKSRGYETVQRGIRKVGKWNEIGVGGEKGSMMLIDWPGEAKEFADLEQCDWLGYGVDYYVNGGI
;
A
#
# COMPACT_ATOMS: atom_id res chain seq x y z
N MET A 1 1.47 -2.14 -2.28
CA MET A 1 1.61 -2.27 -0.82
C MET A 1 2.81 -3.15 -0.49
N HIS A 2 3.58 -2.85 0.57
CA HIS A 2 4.83 -3.56 0.85
C HIS A 2 4.73 -4.66 1.91
N ARG A 3 3.79 -4.58 2.87
CA ARG A 3 3.65 -5.57 3.95
C ARG A 3 2.35 -6.38 3.92
N THR A 4 1.99 -7.02 2.80
CA THR A 4 0.71 -7.75 2.65
C THR A 4 0.73 -9.22 3.11
N ILE A 5 -0.44 -9.84 3.29
CA ILE A 5 -0.61 -11.28 3.61
C ILE A 5 -1.94 -11.83 3.07
N ALA A 6 -2.10 -13.16 3.01
CA ALA A 6 -3.35 -13.86 2.72
C ALA A 6 -3.87 -13.74 1.27
N GLY A 7 -2.96 -13.67 0.31
CA GLY A 7 -3.28 -13.80 -1.11
C GLY A 7 -3.32 -15.25 -1.59
N TYR A 8 -3.73 -15.44 -2.85
CA TYR A 8 -3.75 -16.74 -3.49
C TYR A 8 -2.32 -17.28 -3.73
N ASP A 9 -1.89 -18.26 -2.92
CA ASP A 9 -0.57 -18.89 -2.97
C ASP A 9 -0.67 -20.42 -3.16
N PRO A 10 -0.91 -20.91 -4.38
CA PRO A 10 -0.99 -22.35 -4.66
C PRO A 10 0.37 -23.05 -4.57
N SER A 11 1.47 -22.29 -4.63
CA SER A 11 2.84 -22.83 -4.65
C SER A 11 3.47 -22.88 -3.26
N GLY A 12 2.88 -22.21 -2.26
CA GLY A 12 3.39 -22.14 -0.90
C GLY A 12 4.73 -21.41 -0.79
N VAL A 13 5.01 -20.45 -1.68
CA VAL A 13 6.29 -19.70 -1.69
C VAL A 13 6.16 -18.27 -1.16
N GLY A 14 5.02 -17.98 -0.53
CA GLY A 14 4.69 -16.69 0.05
C GLY A 14 5.16 -16.45 1.46
N GLY A 15 4.92 -15.20 1.84
CA GLY A 15 5.15 -14.72 3.20
C GLY A 15 6.63 -14.56 3.50
N PRO A 16 6.97 -13.63 4.40
CA PRO A 16 8.35 -13.47 4.84
C PRO A 16 8.83 -14.66 5.66
N ALA A 17 10.11 -14.97 5.55
CA ALA A 17 10.76 -15.97 6.39
C ALA A 17 10.69 -15.60 7.89
N VAL A 18 10.61 -16.60 8.74
CA VAL A 18 10.72 -16.45 10.21
C VAL A 18 12.13 -16.01 10.57
N SER A 19 12.24 -15.06 11.50
CA SER A 19 13.52 -14.65 12.08
C SER A 19 13.37 -14.37 13.58
N PRO A 20 14.46 -14.21 14.36
CA PRO A 20 14.37 -13.86 15.77
C PRO A 20 13.50 -12.60 15.99
N GLY A 21 12.51 -12.70 16.87
CA GLY A 21 11.52 -11.65 17.13
C GLY A 21 10.28 -11.66 16.23
N TYR A 22 10.27 -12.46 15.15
CA TYR A 22 9.18 -12.53 14.17
C TYR A 22 8.76 -13.99 13.92
N PRO A 23 8.10 -14.66 14.90
CA PRO A 23 7.70 -16.06 14.78
C PRO A 23 6.68 -16.32 13.66
N ASN A 24 5.97 -15.27 13.23
CA ASN A 24 4.96 -15.31 12.17
C ASN A 24 5.50 -14.85 10.80
N GLY A 25 6.83 -14.69 10.67
CA GLY A 25 7.50 -14.16 9.48
C GLY A 25 7.86 -12.69 9.64
N ASN A 26 9.05 -12.30 9.18
CA ASN A 26 9.61 -10.95 9.33
C ASN A 26 9.29 -10.06 8.11
N PRO A 27 8.37 -9.08 8.21
CA PRO A 27 7.97 -8.25 7.07
C PRO A 27 9.09 -7.43 6.44
N SER A 28 10.22 -7.26 7.14
CA SER A 28 11.41 -6.54 6.66
C SER A 28 12.31 -7.37 5.74
N LEU A 29 12.11 -8.69 5.66
CA LEU A 29 12.85 -9.54 4.73
C LEU A 29 12.18 -9.55 3.34
N PRO A 30 12.90 -9.82 2.25
CA PRO A 30 12.30 -9.99 0.93
C PRO A 30 11.35 -11.20 0.90
N TYR A 31 10.17 -11.03 0.28
CA TYR A 31 9.23 -12.12 0.02
C TYR A 31 8.29 -11.79 -1.14
N PHE A 32 7.67 -12.83 -1.71
CA PHE A 32 6.66 -12.67 -2.74
C PHE A 32 5.32 -12.25 -2.15
N ARG A 33 4.73 -11.22 -2.76
CA ARG A 33 3.39 -10.71 -2.44
C ARG A 33 2.45 -11.16 -3.54
N TYR A 34 1.37 -11.84 -3.16
CA TYR A 34 0.46 -12.45 -4.13
C TYR A 34 -0.77 -11.63 -4.43
N HIS A 35 -1.42 -12.02 -5.52
CA HIS A 35 -2.75 -11.56 -5.88
C HIS A 35 -3.73 -11.76 -4.71
N GLY A 36 -4.44 -10.68 -4.35
CA GLY A 36 -5.39 -10.64 -3.24
C GLY A 36 -4.76 -10.41 -1.86
N ALA A 37 -3.43 -10.41 -1.71
CA ALA A 37 -2.80 -10.22 -0.40
C ALA A 37 -2.99 -8.80 0.17
N ASP A 38 -3.36 -7.84 -0.68
CA ASP A 38 -3.67 -6.47 -0.31
C ASP A 38 -5.11 -6.28 0.20
N GLU A 39 -6.03 -7.22 -0.04
CA GLU A 39 -7.43 -7.10 0.38
C GLU A 39 -7.61 -6.85 1.88
N PRO A 40 -6.91 -7.55 2.81
CA PRO A 40 -7.03 -7.26 4.23
C PRO A 40 -6.58 -5.83 4.58
N TRP A 41 -5.63 -5.28 3.81
CA TRP A 41 -5.13 -3.91 3.97
C TRP A 41 -6.07 -2.85 3.39
N VAL A 42 -6.66 -3.09 2.23
CA VAL A 42 -7.57 -2.13 1.59
C VAL A 42 -8.86 -2.00 2.40
N PHE A 43 -9.41 -3.13 2.88
CA PHE A 43 -10.72 -3.15 3.54
C PHE A 43 -10.66 -3.05 5.07
N GLY A 44 -9.46 -3.09 5.67
CA GLY A 44 -9.31 -3.16 7.12
C GLY A 44 -9.90 -4.44 7.73
N ALA A 45 -10.11 -5.45 6.89
CA ALA A 45 -10.76 -6.70 7.25
C ALA A 45 -9.69 -7.78 7.50
N PHE A 46 -8.99 -7.67 8.63
CA PHE A 46 -7.95 -8.62 9.02
C PHE A 46 -8.53 -9.91 9.63
N ASN A 47 -9.43 -10.56 8.89
CA ASN A 47 -9.95 -11.90 9.20
C ASN A 47 -9.32 -12.95 8.27
N SER A 48 -8.00 -12.84 8.08
CA SER A 48 -7.25 -13.65 7.13
C SER A 48 -6.92 -15.05 7.64
N GLY A 49 -7.15 -15.33 8.94
CA GLY A 49 -6.65 -16.52 9.62
C GLY A 49 -5.17 -16.44 10.00
N TYR A 50 -4.47 -15.35 9.67
CA TYR A 50 -3.09 -15.11 10.06
C TYR A 50 -3.00 -14.11 11.23
N PRO A 51 -2.03 -14.27 12.14
CA PRO A 51 -1.73 -13.25 13.14
C PRO A 51 -1.00 -12.05 12.52
N PHE A 52 -1.03 -10.90 13.19
CA PHE A 52 -0.08 -9.83 12.90
C PHE A 52 1.36 -10.31 13.13
N ARG A 53 2.27 -9.88 12.26
CA ARG A 53 3.70 -10.22 12.33
C ARG A 53 4.44 -9.29 13.28
N ASP A 54 4.03 -8.02 13.31
CA ASP A 54 4.49 -6.97 14.20
C ASP A 54 3.37 -5.92 14.41
N ALA A 55 3.65 -4.87 15.19
CA ALA A 55 2.70 -3.77 15.36
C ALA A 55 2.52 -2.92 14.09
N GLU A 56 3.49 -2.95 13.17
CA GLU A 56 3.48 -2.15 11.95
C GLU A 56 2.48 -2.69 10.91
N ASP A 57 2.15 -3.98 10.96
CA ASP A 57 1.03 -4.53 10.18
C ASP A 57 -0.28 -3.78 10.49
N LEU A 58 -0.61 -3.58 11.78
CA LEU A 58 -1.82 -2.83 12.17
C LEU A 58 -1.74 -1.38 11.67
N TRP A 59 -0.62 -0.70 11.92
CA TRP A 59 -0.47 0.70 11.52
C TRP A 59 -0.52 0.88 9.99
N SER A 60 0.01 -0.08 9.25
CA SER A 60 -0.04 -0.13 7.79
C SER A 60 -1.47 -0.33 7.27
N ILE A 61 -2.26 -1.19 7.92
CA ILE A 61 -3.69 -1.37 7.60
C ILE A 61 -4.47 -0.08 7.88
N GLU A 62 -4.29 0.52 9.05
CA GLU A 62 -4.96 1.78 9.41
C GLU A 62 -4.59 2.91 8.44
N LEU A 63 -3.32 2.98 8.02
CA LEU A 63 -2.85 3.94 7.02
C LEU A 63 -3.52 3.71 5.66
N SER A 64 -3.53 2.46 5.19
CA SER A 64 -4.16 2.06 3.93
C SER A 64 -5.65 2.43 3.90
N VAL A 65 -6.40 2.04 4.94
CA VAL A 65 -7.83 2.35 5.07
C VAL A 65 -8.06 3.86 5.20
N SER A 66 -7.15 4.59 5.84
CA SER A 66 -7.25 6.06 5.94
C SER A 66 -7.11 6.74 4.58
N TYR A 67 -6.16 6.30 3.74
CA TYR A 67 -6.02 6.79 2.37
C TYR A 67 -7.23 6.42 1.51
N PHE A 68 -7.63 5.15 1.51
CA PHE A 68 -8.75 4.67 0.69
C PHE A 68 -10.08 5.31 1.11
N GLY A 69 -10.35 5.38 2.41
CA GLY A 69 -11.54 6.02 2.95
C GLY A 69 -11.58 7.53 2.70
N ALA A 70 -10.44 8.21 2.67
CA ALA A 70 -10.37 9.61 2.23
C ALA A 70 -10.74 9.77 0.77
N PHE A 71 -10.14 8.95 -0.10
CA PHE A 71 -10.45 8.96 -1.52
C PHE A 71 -11.94 8.71 -1.81
N VAL A 72 -12.54 7.70 -1.17
CA VAL A 72 -13.97 7.39 -1.34
C VAL A 72 -14.87 8.57 -0.96
N ARG A 73 -14.52 9.32 0.08
CA ARG A 73 -15.34 10.43 0.58
C ARG A 73 -15.16 11.73 -0.22
N THR A 74 -13.97 12.00 -0.75
CA THR A 74 -13.62 13.34 -1.26
C THR A 74 -12.97 13.34 -2.64
N GLY A 75 -12.68 12.17 -3.22
CA GLY A 75 -11.84 12.02 -4.41
C GLY A 75 -10.36 12.33 -4.18
N ASN A 76 -9.94 12.66 -2.95
CA ASN A 76 -8.56 12.96 -2.59
C ASN A 76 -8.07 11.96 -1.53
N PRO A 77 -7.01 11.18 -1.79
CA PRO A 77 -6.54 10.18 -0.84
C PRO A 77 -5.95 10.79 0.43
N ASN A 78 -5.65 12.09 0.50
CA ASN A 78 -5.06 12.71 1.69
C ASN A 78 -6.12 12.96 2.78
N PRO A 79 -6.17 12.17 3.87
CA PRO A 79 -7.14 12.39 4.94
C PRO A 79 -6.88 13.70 5.68
N ASP A 80 -7.97 14.31 6.16
CA ASP A 80 -7.89 15.49 7.01
C ASP A 80 -7.26 15.16 8.37
N ASP A 81 -6.41 16.07 8.86
CA ASP A 81 -5.67 15.90 10.11
C ASP A 81 -6.60 15.86 11.33
N GLY A 82 -7.64 16.69 11.35
CA GLY A 82 -8.66 16.72 12.39
C GLY A 82 -9.52 15.46 12.39
N PHE A 83 -9.85 14.93 11.21
CA PHE A 83 -10.56 13.66 11.06
C PHE A 83 -9.79 12.51 11.73
N LEU A 84 -8.50 12.33 11.41
CA LEU A 84 -7.67 11.28 12.01
C LEU A 84 -7.57 11.41 13.53
N LYS A 85 -7.31 12.63 14.01
CA LYS A 85 -7.20 12.90 15.45
C LYS A 85 -8.50 12.60 16.19
N SER A 86 -9.65 12.98 15.64
CA SER A 86 -10.97 12.74 16.26
C SER A 86 -11.32 11.26 16.40
N ARG A 87 -10.62 10.38 15.67
CA ARG A 87 -10.85 8.93 15.62
C ARG A 87 -9.78 8.12 16.35
N GLY A 88 -8.77 8.76 16.94
CA GLY A 88 -7.67 8.08 17.63
C GLY A 88 -6.63 7.47 16.70
N TYR A 89 -6.45 8.03 15.49
CA TYR A 89 -5.46 7.58 14.52
C TYR A 89 -4.16 8.40 14.59
N GLU A 90 -3.68 8.75 15.78
CA GLU A 90 -2.47 9.57 15.96
C GLU A 90 -1.22 8.90 15.39
N THR A 91 -1.15 7.57 15.42
CA THR A 91 -0.06 6.84 14.79
C THR A 91 -0.05 7.10 13.29
N VAL A 92 -1.15 6.76 12.59
CA VAL A 92 -1.35 7.04 11.16
C VAL A 92 -1.06 8.50 10.80
N GLN A 93 -1.57 9.44 11.59
CA GLN A 93 -1.32 10.87 11.41
C GLN A 93 0.18 11.20 11.37
N ARG A 94 0.99 10.63 12.29
CA ARG A 94 2.45 10.79 12.25
C ARG A 94 3.06 10.19 11.00
N GLY A 95 2.58 9.01 10.57
CA GLY A 95 3.02 8.36 9.33
C GLY A 95 2.81 9.26 8.11
N ILE A 96 1.59 9.75 7.92
CA ILE A 96 1.24 10.64 6.80
C ILE A 96 2.07 11.93 6.83
N ARG A 97 2.21 12.57 8.01
CA ARG A 97 3.02 13.78 8.16
C ARG A 97 4.50 13.56 7.83
N LYS A 98 5.05 12.38 8.11
CA LYS A 98 6.43 12.02 7.80
C LYS A 98 6.66 11.85 6.29
N VAL A 99 5.69 11.27 5.58
CA VAL A 99 5.79 11.00 4.13
C VAL A 99 5.44 12.24 3.30
N GLY A 100 4.51 13.05 3.77
CA GLY A 100 3.95 14.17 3.03
C GLY A 100 2.68 13.78 2.27
N LYS A 101 2.25 14.66 1.37
CA LYS A 101 1.01 14.47 0.61
C LYS A 101 1.20 13.46 -0.52
N TRP A 102 0.19 12.64 -0.76
CA TRP A 102 0.04 11.88 -1.99
C TRP A 102 -0.48 12.82 -3.09
N ASN A 103 0.39 13.19 -4.01
CA ASN A 103 0.04 14.08 -5.12
C ASN A 103 -0.78 13.36 -6.19
N GLU A 104 -1.62 14.11 -6.89
CA GLU A 104 -2.41 13.60 -8.01
C GLU A 104 -1.51 13.17 -9.18
N ILE A 105 -1.88 12.07 -9.82
CA ILE A 105 -1.22 11.60 -11.04
C ILE A 105 -1.65 12.52 -12.19
N GLY A 106 -0.70 13.19 -12.83
CA GLY A 106 -0.95 14.14 -13.93
C GLY A 106 -0.02 15.34 -13.91
N VAL A 107 0.50 15.71 -12.74
CA VAL A 107 1.55 16.73 -12.59
C VAL A 107 2.92 16.04 -12.75
N GLY A 108 3.31 15.69 -13.98
CA GLY A 108 4.65 15.14 -14.27
C GLY A 108 4.79 14.13 -15.40
N GLY A 109 3.69 13.61 -15.98
CA GLY A 109 3.76 12.57 -17.01
C GLY A 109 4.42 11.28 -16.50
N GLU A 110 5.44 10.77 -17.21
CA GLU A 110 6.29 9.64 -16.78
C GLU A 110 6.97 9.85 -15.41
N LYS A 111 7.07 11.11 -14.95
CA LYS A 111 7.60 11.48 -13.62
C LYS A 111 6.52 11.55 -12.54
N GLY A 112 5.33 11.00 -12.80
CA GLY A 112 4.26 10.90 -11.82
C GLY A 112 4.72 10.11 -10.59
N SER A 113 4.08 10.37 -9.44
CA SER A 113 4.41 9.70 -8.18
C SER A 113 3.32 8.71 -7.77
N MET A 114 3.74 7.48 -7.51
CA MET A 114 2.94 6.48 -6.80
C MET A 114 3.22 6.54 -5.30
N MET A 115 2.22 6.18 -4.48
CA MET A 115 2.42 5.93 -3.06
C MET A 115 2.62 4.43 -2.82
N LEU A 116 3.83 4.04 -2.42
CA LEU A 116 4.08 2.75 -1.84
C LEU A 116 3.52 2.71 -0.42
N ILE A 117 2.35 2.12 -0.28
CA ILE A 117 1.70 1.96 1.02
C ILE A 117 2.45 0.87 1.82
N ASP A 118 3.01 1.30 2.94
CA ASP A 118 3.71 0.54 3.98
C ASP A 118 3.55 1.32 5.31
N TRP A 119 4.26 0.94 6.36
CA TRP A 119 4.41 1.72 7.56
C TRP A 119 5.86 2.21 7.76
N PRO A 120 6.09 3.54 7.72
CA PRO A 120 5.27 4.52 6.99
C PRO A 120 5.30 4.24 5.49
N GLY A 121 4.41 4.88 4.72
CA GLY A 121 4.47 4.81 3.26
C GLY A 121 5.69 5.50 2.66
N GLU A 122 5.81 5.44 1.33
CA GLU A 122 6.87 6.10 0.58
C GLU A 122 6.33 6.60 -0.76
N ALA A 123 6.55 7.87 -1.10
CA ALA A 123 6.28 8.37 -2.45
C ALA A 123 7.43 7.96 -3.38
N LYS A 124 7.12 7.29 -4.49
CA LYS A 124 8.09 6.88 -5.52
C LYS A 124 7.62 7.27 -6.92
N GLU A 125 8.53 7.24 -7.88
CA GLU A 125 8.20 7.22 -9.31
C GLU A 125 7.50 5.92 -9.68
N PHE A 126 6.86 5.86 -10.85
CA PHE A 126 6.24 4.63 -11.33
C PHE A 126 7.25 3.47 -11.45
N ALA A 127 6.81 2.27 -11.08
CA ALA A 127 7.57 1.05 -11.28
C ALA A 127 7.35 0.48 -12.69
N ASP A 128 8.31 -0.34 -13.13
CA ASP A 128 8.19 -1.20 -14.30
C ASP A 128 7.87 -0.50 -15.64
N LEU A 129 8.25 0.78 -15.77
CA LEU A 129 7.99 1.60 -16.98
C LEU A 129 8.53 0.94 -18.26
N GLU A 130 9.75 0.41 -18.23
CA GLU A 130 10.37 -0.26 -19.40
C GLU A 130 9.58 -1.49 -19.84
N GLN A 131 9.09 -2.29 -18.89
CA GLN A 131 8.31 -3.49 -19.16
C GLN A 131 6.92 -3.12 -19.68
N CYS A 132 6.28 -2.10 -19.10
CA CYS A 132 5.01 -1.56 -19.56
C CYS A 132 5.10 -1.06 -21.00
N ASP A 133 6.14 -0.29 -21.34
CA ASP A 133 6.36 0.21 -22.70
C ASP A 133 6.60 -0.93 -23.69
N TRP A 134 7.40 -1.94 -23.31
CA TRP A 134 7.64 -3.12 -24.15
C TRP A 134 6.36 -3.90 -24.46
N LEU A 135 5.43 -3.97 -23.51
CA LEU A 135 4.12 -4.61 -23.69
C LEU A 135 3.11 -3.75 -24.46
N GLY A 136 3.43 -2.49 -24.76
CA GLY A 136 2.51 -1.52 -25.37
C GLY A 136 1.49 -0.92 -24.40
N TYR A 137 1.78 -0.97 -23.09
CA TYR A 137 0.96 -0.43 -21.99
C TYR A 137 1.66 0.71 -21.26
N GLY A 138 2.22 1.68 -22.01
CA GLY A 138 2.87 2.86 -21.45
C GLY A 138 1.94 3.69 -20.55
N VAL A 139 2.51 4.66 -19.83
CA VAL A 139 1.79 5.45 -18.79
C VAL A 139 0.54 6.16 -19.33
N ASP A 140 0.53 6.51 -20.62
CA ASP A 140 -0.56 7.18 -21.31
C ASP A 140 -1.59 6.23 -21.96
N TYR A 141 -1.40 4.91 -21.86
CA TYR A 141 -2.22 3.89 -22.51
C TYR A 141 -3.74 4.09 -22.33
N TYR A 142 -4.19 4.26 -21.08
CA TYR A 142 -5.62 4.46 -20.79
C TYR A 142 -6.12 5.85 -21.15
N VAL A 143 -5.25 6.87 -21.15
CA VAL A 143 -5.61 8.24 -21.54
C VAL A 143 -5.79 8.32 -23.06
N ASN A 144 -5.06 7.50 -23.81
CA ASN A 144 -5.10 7.43 -25.27
C ASN A 144 -6.20 6.50 -25.82
N GLY A 145 -7.15 6.07 -24.98
CA GLY A 145 -8.32 5.31 -25.39
C GLY A 145 -8.24 3.80 -25.18
N GLY A 146 -7.10 3.27 -24.69
CA GLY A 146 -6.92 1.84 -24.47
C GLY A 146 -7.26 1.00 -25.70
N ILE A 147 -7.48 -0.30 -25.52
CA ILE A 147 -8.11 -1.18 -26.52
C ILE A 147 -9.40 -1.73 -25.92
#